data_AF-A0A920N427-F1
#
_entry.id   AF-A0A920N427-F1
#
_cell.length_a   1.000
_cell.length_b   1.000
_cell.length_c   1.000
_cell.angle_alpha   90.00
_cell.angle_beta   90.00
_cell.angle_gamma   90.00
#
_symmetry.space_group_name_H-M   'P 1'
#
loop_
_entity.id
_entity.type
_entity.pdbx_description
1 polymer ?
#
loop_
_entity_poly.entity_id
_entity_poly.type
_entity_poly.pdbx_seq_one_letter_code
_entity_poly.pdbx_strand_id
1 'polypeptide(L)'
;MGVDPPIDGGPPLRLSQRMPLHSIPTPPLERPPIESTLVTGVRAIDGLLTCGQGQRLGVLAGSGLGKSTLLGQLARSSTSDVNVVVLVGERGREVREFLERDLGPEGLARSVVVAGPPVTNRPPLRQRAAFFGSGGGRVLSPIAARTFCCCSTASLGVSAAAREIGLAAGEQPATRGFPPSVFAMLPRLLERSGRTPAGSITGFYTVLIEGDDENDPVAESVRAILDGHLVLSRELAERAHWPAIDVLASISRSMTDLTDDSQQRGPRRIACGSFGSP
;
A
#
# COMPACT_ATOMS: atom_id res chain seq x y z
N MET A 1 2.90 24.69 10.94
CA MET A 1 1.53 24.74 10.39
C MET A 1 0.70 23.69 11.12
N GLY A 2 -0.52 24.04 11.53
CA GLY A 2 -1.46 23.10 12.17
C GLY A 2 -1.93 22.01 11.19
N VAL A 3 -2.52 20.94 11.73
CA VAL A 3 -3.24 19.94 10.92
C VAL A 3 -4.55 20.58 10.48
N ASP A 4 -4.91 20.41 9.20
CA ASP A 4 -6.19 20.88 8.67
C ASP A 4 -7.34 20.27 9.48
N PRO A 5 -8.46 20.98 9.67
CA PRO A 5 -9.60 20.45 10.40
C PRO A 5 -10.11 19.14 9.75
N PRO A 6 -10.61 18.17 10.55
CA PRO A 6 -11.19 16.95 10.02
C PRO A 6 -12.31 17.24 9.01
N ILE A 7 -12.28 16.54 7.87
CA ILE A 7 -13.26 16.73 6.78
C ILE A 7 -14.57 15.98 7.01
N ASP A 8 -14.60 15.09 8.01
CA ASP A 8 -15.76 14.31 8.44
C ASP A 8 -16.67 15.10 9.41
N GLY A 9 -16.33 16.36 9.71
CA GLY A 9 -17.05 17.18 10.68
C GLY A 9 -16.80 16.77 12.13
N GLY A 10 -15.85 15.87 12.38
CA GLY A 10 -15.45 15.46 13.72
C GLY A 10 -14.75 16.57 14.53
N PRO A 11 -14.55 16.35 15.83
CA PRO A 11 -13.83 17.31 16.67
C PRO A 11 -12.37 17.45 16.22
N PRO A 12 -11.74 18.62 16.41
CA PRO A 12 -10.33 18.81 16.08
C PRO A 12 -9.44 17.76 16.74
N LEU A 13 -8.48 17.22 15.97
CA LEU A 13 -7.52 16.25 16.47
C LEU A 13 -6.66 16.86 17.59
N ARG A 14 -6.73 16.27 18.78
CA ARG A 14 -5.85 16.64 19.90
C ARG A 14 -4.54 15.88 19.77
N LEU A 15 -3.53 16.55 19.24
CA LEU A 15 -2.22 15.95 18.99
C LEU A 15 -1.27 16.25 20.16
N SER A 16 -0.79 15.19 20.82
CA SER A 16 0.22 15.28 21.87
C SER A 16 1.65 15.39 21.32
N GLN A 17 1.86 15.05 20.05
CA GLN A 17 3.16 15.06 19.38
C GLN A 17 3.06 15.65 17.97
N ARG A 18 4.17 16.22 17.50
CA ARG A 18 4.34 16.71 16.13
C ARG A 18 5.62 16.11 15.56
N MET A 19 5.55 15.67 14.31
CA MET A 19 6.70 15.16 13.58
C MET A 19 6.84 15.93 12.26
N PRO A 20 8.07 16.15 11.77
CA PRO A 20 8.28 16.64 10.42
C PRO A 20 7.62 15.72 9.38
N LEU A 21 6.93 16.31 8.40
CA LEU A 21 6.29 15.58 7.30
C LEU A 21 7.31 14.73 6.53
N HIS A 22 8.48 15.31 6.30
CA HIS A 22 9.64 14.66 5.68
C HIS A 22 10.65 14.28 6.76
N SER A 23 10.31 13.27 7.56
CA SER A 23 11.22 12.73 8.59
C SER A 23 12.25 11.76 8.01
N ILE A 24 13.45 11.73 8.61
CA ILE A 24 14.56 10.84 8.24
C ILE A 24 14.14 9.38 8.47
N PRO A 25 14.30 8.47 7.49
CA PRO A 25 14.00 7.05 7.65
C PRO A 25 14.76 6.41 8.82
N THR A 26 14.29 5.26 9.30
CA THR A 26 15.05 4.44 10.27
C THR A 26 16.39 4.04 9.66
N PRO A 27 17.52 4.24 10.35
CA PRO A 27 18.84 3.84 9.88
C PRO A 27 18.87 2.37 9.46
N PRO A 28 19.58 1.99 8.37
CA PRO A 28 19.55 0.62 7.85
C PRO A 28 19.92 -0.44 8.89
N LEU A 29 20.93 -0.19 9.73
CA LEU A 29 21.39 -1.12 10.76
C LEU A 29 20.46 -1.21 11.97
N GLU A 30 19.51 -0.29 12.10
CA GLU A 30 18.51 -0.29 13.17
C GLU A 30 17.20 -0.96 12.73
N ARG A 31 17.08 -1.37 11.45
CA ARG A 31 15.89 -2.07 10.96
C ARG A 31 15.94 -3.55 11.35
N PRO A 32 15.04 -4.02 12.23
CA PRO A 32 14.96 -5.44 12.54
C PRO A 32 14.48 -6.23 11.32
N PRO A 33 14.93 -7.49 11.15
CA PRO A 33 14.41 -8.37 10.11
C PRO A 33 12.93 -8.71 10.34
N ILE A 34 12.26 -9.15 9.28
CA ILE A 34 10.87 -9.60 9.34
C ILE A 34 10.84 -11.05 9.82
N GLU A 35 10.39 -11.26 11.05
CA GLU A 35 10.44 -12.58 11.73
C GLU A 35 9.05 -13.17 12.00
N SER A 36 7.99 -12.39 11.79
CA SER A 36 6.62 -12.77 12.13
C SER A 36 5.65 -12.48 10.98
N THR A 37 4.64 -13.33 10.84
CA THR A 37 3.59 -13.17 9.82
C THR A 37 2.52 -12.16 10.26
N LEU A 38 1.98 -11.40 9.31
CA LEU A 38 0.75 -10.64 9.48
C LEU A 38 -0.39 -11.44 8.83
N VAL A 39 -1.29 -11.98 9.66
CA VAL A 39 -2.51 -12.62 9.15
C VAL A 39 -3.43 -11.53 8.60
N THR A 40 -3.77 -11.65 7.33
CA THR A 40 -4.54 -10.66 6.58
C THR A 40 -6.04 -10.97 6.54
N GLY A 41 -6.43 -12.23 6.73
CA GLY A 41 -7.79 -12.72 6.57
C GLY A 41 -8.18 -12.99 5.11
N VAL A 42 -7.25 -12.84 4.17
CA VAL A 42 -7.43 -13.17 2.77
C VAL A 42 -6.72 -14.49 2.50
N ARG A 43 -7.48 -15.58 2.27
CA ARG A 43 -6.92 -16.93 2.11
C ARG A 43 -5.81 -17.05 1.07
N ALA A 44 -5.97 -16.36 -0.07
CA ALA A 44 -4.95 -16.34 -1.11
C ALA A 44 -3.62 -15.71 -0.63
N ILE A 45 -3.71 -14.67 0.21
CA ILE A 45 -2.53 -14.02 0.78
C ILE A 45 -1.97 -14.89 1.91
N ASP A 46 -2.78 -15.26 2.89
CA ASP A 46 -2.31 -15.97 4.09
C ASP A 46 -1.74 -17.36 3.76
N GLY A 47 -2.33 -18.06 2.78
CA GLY A 47 -1.94 -19.42 2.41
C GLY A 47 -0.91 -19.51 1.28
N LEU A 48 -0.92 -18.57 0.32
CA LEU A 48 -0.09 -18.69 -0.89
C LEU A 48 0.90 -17.54 -1.11
N LEU A 49 0.71 -16.40 -0.43
CA LEU A 49 1.51 -15.19 -0.58
C LEU A 49 1.77 -14.56 0.79
N THR A 50 2.12 -15.40 1.79
CA THR A 50 2.09 -15.02 3.21
C THR A 50 2.85 -13.72 3.46
N CYS A 51 2.18 -12.78 4.12
CA CYS A 51 2.70 -11.44 4.40
C CYS A 51 3.39 -11.40 5.76
N GLY A 52 4.52 -10.70 5.83
CA GLY A 52 5.25 -10.43 7.07
C GLY A 52 4.85 -9.13 7.76
N GLN A 53 5.06 -9.07 9.08
CA GLN A 53 4.90 -7.84 9.87
C GLN A 53 6.01 -6.85 9.53
N GLY A 54 5.63 -5.71 8.96
CA GLY A 54 6.55 -4.71 8.41
C GLY A 54 6.94 -4.93 6.94
N GLN A 55 6.39 -5.95 6.26
CA GLN A 55 6.61 -6.14 4.83
C GLN A 55 5.92 -5.05 4.01
N ARG A 56 6.50 -4.68 2.87
CA ARG A 56 5.92 -3.72 1.94
C ARG A 56 5.54 -4.43 0.65
N LEU A 57 4.25 -4.47 0.33
CA LEU A 57 3.68 -5.16 -0.83
C LEU A 57 3.00 -4.16 -1.77
N GLY A 58 3.26 -4.32 -3.07
CA GLY A 58 2.52 -3.60 -4.11
C GLY A 58 1.19 -4.31 -4.40
N VAL A 59 0.13 -3.58 -4.72
CA VAL A 59 -1.12 -4.14 -5.26
C VAL A 59 -1.30 -3.59 -6.67
N LEU A 60 -0.83 -4.35 -7.64
CA LEU A 60 -0.82 -3.99 -9.06
C LEU A 60 -2.11 -4.43 -9.71
N ALA A 61 -2.89 -3.49 -10.23
CA ALA A 61 -4.19 -3.79 -10.78
C ALA A 61 -4.71 -2.71 -11.72
N GLY A 62 -5.30 -3.12 -12.84
CA GLY A 62 -6.09 -2.26 -13.71
C GLY A 62 -7.32 -1.65 -13.03
N SER A 63 -7.93 -0.66 -13.70
CA SER A 63 -9.15 -0.01 -13.19
C SER A 63 -10.30 -1.02 -13.04
N GLY A 64 -11.07 -0.91 -11.96
CA GLY A 64 -12.24 -1.76 -11.69
C GLY A 64 -11.95 -3.18 -11.17
N LEU A 65 -10.70 -3.57 -10.97
CA LEU A 65 -10.34 -4.94 -10.55
C LEU A 65 -10.41 -5.18 -9.02
N GLY A 66 -11.16 -4.38 -8.27
CA GLY A 66 -11.39 -4.61 -6.84
C GLY A 66 -10.27 -4.16 -5.88
N LYS A 67 -9.41 -3.21 -6.29
CA LYS A 67 -8.34 -2.65 -5.43
C LYS A 67 -8.86 -2.16 -4.07
N SER A 68 -9.82 -1.23 -4.10
CA SER A 68 -10.37 -0.61 -2.89
C SER A 68 -11.05 -1.62 -1.99
N THR A 69 -11.80 -2.56 -2.58
CA THR A 69 -12.44 -3.66 -1.85
C THR A 69 -11.43 -4.58 -1.18
N LEU A 70 -10.32 -4.94 -1.86
CA LEU A 70 -9.24 -5.71 -1.25
C LEU A 70 -8.62 -4.95 -0.08
N LEU A 71 -8.31 -3.67 -0.24
CA LEU A 71 -7.76 -2.86 0.84
C LEU A 71 -8.70 -2.71 2.03
N GLY A 72 -10.00 -2.52 1.76
CA GLY A 72 -11.02 -2.50 2.79
C GLY A 72 -11.06 -3.83 3.54
N GLN A 73 -11.03 -4.96 2.81
CA GLN A 73 -11.00 -6.30 3.40
C GLN A 73 -9.78 -6.47 4.30
N LEU A 74 -8.58 -6.17 3.80
CA LEU A 74 -7.35 -6.18 4.61
C LEU A 74 -7.51 -5.32 5.86
N ALA A 75 -8.01 -4.08 5.70
CA ALA A 75 -8.24 -3.16 6.80
C ALA A 75 -9.33 -3.60 7.78
N ARG A 76 -10.17 -4.61 7.49
CA ARG A 76 -11.12 -5.19 8.46
C ARG A 76 -10.62 -6.49 9.08
N SER A 77 -10.00 -7.37 8.29
CA SER A 77 -9.70 -8.73 8.71
C SER A 77 -8.26 -8.95 9.16
N SER A 78 -7.34 -8.01 8.91
CA SER A 78 -5.96 -8.15 9.38
C SER A 78 -5.86 -8.14 10.90
N THR A 79 -4.84 -8.83 11.41
CA THR A 79 -4.48 -8.87 12.85
C THR A 79 -3.75 -7.61 13.35
N SER A 80 -3.98 -6.48 12.69
CA SER A 80 -3.39 -5.20 13.06
C SER A 80 -4.22 -4.44 14.09
N ASP A 81 -3.52 -3.72 14.97
CA ASP A 81 -4.13 -2.96 16.05
C ASP A 81 -4.75 -1.65 15.52
N VAL A 82 -4.02 -0.96 14.64
CA VAL A 82 -4.44 0.31 14.04
C VAL A 82 -4.08 0.31 12.56
N ASN A 83 -4.97 0.88 11.75
CA ASN A 83 -4.78 1.08 10.34
C ASN A 83 -4.64 2.57 10.01
N VAL A 84 -3.71 2.90 9.10
CA VAL A 84 -3.71 4.21 8.44
C VAL A 84 -4.07 4.00 6.99
N VAL A 85 -5.21 4.52 6.55
CA VAL A 85 -5.66 4.44 5.16
C VAL A 85 -5.48 5.77 4.47
N VAL A 86 -4.70 5.77 3.39
CA VAL A 86 -4.41 6.99 2.62
C VAL A 86 -5.16 6.90 1.30
N LEU A 87 -5.95 7.92 0.92
CA LEU A 87 -6.71 7.95 -0.33
C LEU A 87 -6.34 9.24 -1.08
N VAL A 88 -5.59 9.15 -2.18
CA VAL A 88 -5.03 10.30 -2.91
C VAL A 88 -5.42 10.21 -4.38
N GLY A 89 -6.01 11.29 -4.89
CA GLY A 89 -6.41 11.36 -6.28
C GLY A 89 -7.77 10.71 -6.59
N GLU A 90 -8.40 10.07 -5.60
CA GLU A 90 -9.72 9.44 -5.71
C GLU A 90 -10.84 10.48 -5.87
N ARG A 91 -11.92 10.10 -6.55
CA ARG A 91 -13.11 10.97 -6.66
C ARG A 91 -13.86 10.97 -5.32
N GLY A 92 -14.52 12.07 -4.99
CA GLY A 92 -15.21 12.20 -3.69
C GLY A 92 -16.26 11.11 -3.41
N ARG A 93 -16.96 10.62 -4.45
CA ARG A 93 -17.89 9.49 -4.31
C ARG A 93 -17.18 8.16 -4.01
N GLU A 94 -15.99 7.94 -4.57
CA GLU A 94 -15.19 6.73 -4.36
C GLU A 94 -14.61 6.71 -2.95
N VAL A 95 -14.19 7.87 -2.44
CA VAL A 95 -13.83 8.04 -1.02
C VAL A 95 -15.00 7.69 -0.11
N ARG A 96 -16.19 8.24 -0.38
CA ARG A 96 -17.39 7.94 0.42
C ARG A 96 -17.77 6.46 0.37
N GLU A 97 -17.82 5.88 -0.82
CA GLU A 97 -18.11 4.45 -0.99
C GLU A 97 -17.08 3.59 -0.24
N PHE A 98 -15.80 3.94 -0.31
CA PHE A 98 -14.77 3.23 0.45
C PHE A 98 -15.01 3.31 1.96
N LEU A 99 -15.36 4.47 2.50
CA LEU A 99 -15.62 4.64 3.94
C LEU A 99 -16.87 3.86 4.40
N GLU A 100 -17.98 4.02 3.67
CA GLU A 100 -19.28 3.50 4.08
C GLU A 100 -19.46 2.01 3.78
N ARG A 101 -18.93 1.55 2.64
CA ARG A 101 -19.16 0.20 2.12
C ARG A 101 -17.94 -0.70 2.29
N ASP A 102 -16.78 -0.27 1.81
CA ASP A 102 -15.60 -1.13 1.83
C ASP A 102 -15.01 -1.21 3.23
N LEU A 103 -14.88 -0.12 3.98
CA LEU A 103 -14.28 -0.10 5.30
C LEU A 103 -15.32 -0.36 6.39
N GLY A 104 -16.49 0.28 6.27
CA GLY A 104 -17.61 0.12 7.19
C GLY A 104 -17.27 0.57 8.63
N PRO A 105 -18.23 0.45 9.57
CA PRO A 105 -18.04 0.90 10.94
C PRO A 105 -16.92 0.14 11.68
N GLU A 106 -16.79 -1.17 11.43
CA GLU A 106 -15.75 -2.00 12.06
C GLU A 106 -14.34 -1.60 11.61
N GLY A 107 -14.15 -1.37 10.31
CA GLY A 107 -12.88 -0.91 9.78
C GLY A 107 -12.56 0.52 10.24
N LEU A 108 -13.55 1.42 10.24
CA LEU A 108 -13.39 2.81 10.68
C LEU A 108 -13.00 2.91 12.16
N ALA A 109 -13.56 2.07 13.03
CA ALA A 109 -13.27 2.06 14.46
C ALA A 109 -11.77 1.86 14.77
N ARG A 110 -11.03 1.22 13.86
CA ARG A 110 -9.59 0.96 13.97
C ARG A 110 -8.74 1.69 12.94
N SER A 111 -9.30 2.65 12.20
CA SER A 111 -8.62 3.30 11.08
C SER A 111 -8.55 4.82 11.22
N VAL A 112 -7.38 5.39 10.91
CA VAL A 112 -7.24 6.80 10.58
C VAL A 112 -7.25 6.93 9.05
N VAL A 113 -8.19 7.69 8.50
CA VAL A 113 -8.28 7.89 7.04
C VAL A 113 -7.78 9.27 6.67
N VAL A 114 -6.81 9.32 5.74
CA VAL A 114 -6.27 10.55 5.16
C VAL A 114 -6.76 10.64 3.72
N ALA A 115 -7.78 11.47 3.49
CA ALA A 115 -8.28 11.74 2.14
C ALA A 115 -7.61 13.00 1.56
N GLY A 116 -6.80 12.80 0.53
CA GLY A 116 -6.25 13.85 -0.31
C GLY A 116 -7.25 14.35 -1.36
N PRO A 117 -6.97 15.50 -2.00
CA PRO A 117 -7.84 16.02 -3.05
C PRO A 117 -7.86 15.09 -4.29
N PRO A 118 -8.91 15.19 -5.14
CA PRO A 118 -9.01 14.42 -6.37
C PRO A 118 -7.87 14.76 -7.33
N VAL A 119 -7.60 13.87 -8.30
CA VAL A 119 -6.49 14.01 -9.28
C VAL A 119 -6.52 15.35 -10.02
N THR A 120 -7.71 15.92 -10.23
CA THR A 120 -7.93 17.18 -10.93
C THR A 120 -7.52 18.43 -10.15
N ASN A 121 -6.98 18.28 -8.92
CA ASN A 121 -6.77 19.41 -8.02
C ASN A 121 -5.39 19.36 -7.33
N ARG A 122 -4.86 20.55 -7.04
CA ARG A 122 -3.65 20.89 -6.26
C ARG A 122 -2.63 19.73 -6.10
N PRO A 123 -1.75 19.50 -7.08
CA PRO A 123 -0.73 18.44 -7.03
C PRO A 123 0.13 18.43 -5.74
N PRO A 124 0.57 19.59 -5.19
CA PRO A 124 1.34 19.60 -3.96
C PRO A 124 0.59 19.02 -2.75
N LEU A 125 -0.74 19.20 -2.68
CA LEU A 125 -1.54 18.63 -1.59
C LEU A 125 -1.69 17.11 -1.71
N ARG A 126 -1.77 16.58 -2.94
CA ARG A 126 -1.77 15.12 -3.18
C ARG A 126 -0.48 14.48 -2.65
N GLN A 127 0.67 15.05 -3.00
CA GLN A 127 1.96 14.58 -2.50
C GLN A 127 2.04 14.70 -0.97
N ARG A 128 1.63 15.84 -0.40
CA ARG A 128 1.64 16.03 1.06
C ARG A 128 0.73 15.05 1.79
N ALA A 129 -0.45 14.73 1.27
CA ALA A 129 -1.37 13.76 1.87
C ALA A 129 -0.73 12.37 1.99
N ALA A 130 0.00 11.94 0.95
CA ALA A 130 0.73 10.67 0.98
C ALA A 130 1.80 10.64 2.08
N PHE A 131 2.66 11.66 2.14
CA PHE A 131 3.67 11.76 3.19
C PHE A 131 3.06 11.91 4.60
N PHE A 132 1.92 12.58 4.71
CA PHE A 132 1.21 12.77 5.99
C PHE A 132 0.67 11.44 6.50
N GLY A 133 -0.01 10.68 5.65
CA GLY A 133 -0.51 9.35 5.99
C GLY A 133 0.61 8.39 6.39
N SER A 134 1.69 8.31 5.60
CA SER A 134 2.85 7.50 5.97
C SER A 134 3.53 7.99 7.26
N GLY A 135 3.50 9.29 7.54
CA GLY A 135 3.96 9.86 8.81
C GLY A 135 3.10 9.46 10.01
N GLY A 136 1.78 9.40 9.85
CA GLY A 136 0.84 8.96 10.88
C GLY A 136 1.14 7.53 11.35
N GLY A 137 1.43 6.62 10.43
CA GLY A 137 1.82 5.24 10.77
C GLY A 137 3.04 5.16 11.69
N ARG A 138 4.02 6.06 11.51
CA ARG A 138 5.22 6.12 12.36
C ARG A 138 4.97 6.69 13.75
N VAL A 139 4.01 7.59 13.91
CA VAL A 139 3.61 8.10 15.24
C VAL A 139 2.79 7.05 15.99
N LEU A 140 2.00 6.25 15.27
CA LEU A 140 1.16 5.21 15.86
C LEU A 140 1.94 3.91 16.15
N SER A 141 2.98 3.60 15.38
CA SER A 141 3.76 2.36 15.55
C SER A 141 4.38 2.15 16.93
N PRO A 142 4.91 3.16 17.64
CA PRO A 142 5.38 2.98 19.02
C PRO A 142 4.25 2.77 20.04
N ILE A 143 3.02 3.15 19.69
CA ILE A 143 1.85 3.10 20.59
C ILE A 143 1.10 1.77 20.41
N ALA A 144 1.15 1.19 19.21
CA ALA A 144 0.49 -0.05 18.85
C ALA A 144 1.53 -1.10 18.40
N ALA A 145 1.62 -2.21 19.13
CA ALA A 145 2.61 -3.26 18.92
C ALA A 145 2.61 -3.82 17.48
N ARG A 146 1.44 -3.81 16.81
CA ARG A 146 1.26 -4.20 15.40
C ARG A 146 0.52 -3.12 14.64
N THR A 147 1.26 -2.20 14.02
CA THR A 147 0.66 -1.19 13.15
C THR A 147 0.59 -1.68 11.71
N PHE A 148 -0.59 -1.57 11.13
CA PHE A 148 -0.80 -1.78 9.70
C PHE A 148 -0.94 -0.43 9.03
N CYS A 149 -0.18 -0.20 7.97
CA CYS A 149 -0.31 0.99 7.15
C CYS A 149 -0.79 0.58 5.77
N CYS A 150 -2.05 0.88 5.50
CA CYS A 150 -2.64 0.70 4.20
C CYS A 150 -2.51 2.02 3.41
N CYS A 151 -1.41 2.18 2.69
CA CYS A 151 -1.31 3.30 1.76
C CYS A 151 -2.01 2.95 0.45
N SER A 152 -3.33 3.16 0.40
CA SER A 152 -4.01 3.24 -0.88
C SER A 152 -3.37 4.40 -1.68
N THR A 153 -3.14 4.16 -2.98
CA THR A 153 -2.90 5.12 -4.06
C THR A 153 -1.51 5.71 -4.21
N ALA A 154 -0.48 4.86 -4.22
CA ALA A 154 0.89 5.29 -4.53
C ALA A 154 1.11 5.60 -6.02
N SER A 155 0.52 4.88 -6.99
CA SER A 155 0.97 5.06 -8.38
C SER A 155 0.32 6.19 -9.16
N LEU A 156 -1.02 6.34 -9.18
CA LEU A 156 -1.62 7.40 -10.01
C LEU A 156 -1.64 8.76 -9.29
N GLY A 157 -2.18 8.82 -8.06
CA GLY A 157 -2.38 10.09 -7.36
C GLY A 157 -1.07 10.82 -7.06
N VAL A 158 -0.07 10.11 -6.52
CA VAL A 158 1.19 10.69 -6.06
C VAL A 158 2.21 10.80 -7.19
N SER A 159 2.37 9.79 -8.05
CA SER A 159 3.33 9.88 -9.16
C SER A 159 2.87 10.83 -10.26
N ALA A 160 1.56 10.90 -10.56
CA ALA A 160 1.05 11.94 -11.45
C ALA A 160 1.19 13.33 -10.83
N ALA A 161 0.93 13.49 -9.53
CA ALA A 161 1.16 14.75 -8.84
C ALA A 161 2.63 15.17 -8.90
N ALA A 162 3.56 14.26 -8.63
CA ALA A 162 4.99 14.53 -8.71
C ALA A 162 5.43 14.85 -10.14
N ARG A 163 4.87 14.16 -11.15
CA ARG A 163 5.09 14.47 -12.57
C ARG A 163 4.63 15.88 -12.92
N GLU A 164 3.41 16.26 -12.53
CA GLU A 164 2.86 17.61 -12.76
C GLU A 164 3.73 18.68 -12.08
N ILE A 165 4.17 18.44 -10.85
CA ILE A 165 5.05 19.36 -10.11
C ILE A 165 6.42 19.50 -10.79
N GLY A 166 7.06 18.39 -11.15
CA GLY A 166 8.38 18.40 -11.77
C GLY A 166 8.37 19.10 -13.13
N LEU A 167 7.36 18.80 -13.97
CA LEU A 167 7.19 19.47 -15.26
C LEU A 167 6.92 20.97 -15.09
N ALA A 168 6.08 21.36 -14.11
CA ALA A 168 5.84 22.77 -13.81
C ALA A 168 7.08 23.50 -13.27
N ALA A 169 7.99 22.78 -12.60
CA ALA A 169 9.28 23.29 -12.13
C ALA A 169 10.35 23.33 -13.24
N GLY A 170 10.03 22.90 -14.46
CA GLY A 170 10.95 22.90 -15.60
C GLY A 170 11.86 21.67 -15.69
N GLU A 171 11.61 20.61 -14.92
CA GLU A 171 12.34 19.35 -15.08
C GLU A 171 12.05 18.74 -16.45
N GLN A 172 13.11 18.32 -17.14
CA GLN A 172 12.97 17.59 -18.40
C GLN A 172 12.48 16.16 -18.12
N PRO A 173 11.46 15.67 -18.84
CA PRO A 173 11.03 14.28 -18.72
C PRO A 173 12.14 13.35 -19.20
N ALA A 174 12.44 12.30 -18.44
CA ALA A 174 13.47 11.32 -18.79
C ALA A 174 12.82 9.97 -19.13
N THR A 175 12.42 9.20 -18.11
CA THR A 175 11.88 7.86 -18.29
C THR A 175 10.43 7.93 -18.75
N ARG A 176 10.19 7.75 -20.05
CA ARG A 176 8.84 7.67 -20.66
C ARG A 176 7.89 8.79 -20.23
N GLY A 177 8.39 10.03 -20.20
CA GLY A 177 7.58 11.20 -19.88
C GLY A 177 7.49 11.55 -18.40
N PHE A 178 8.12 10.77 -17.51
CA PHE A 178 8.22 11.09 -16.07
C PHE A 178 9.51 11.86 -15.76
N PRO A 179 9.43 12.96 -15.00
CA PRO A 179 10.59 13.64 -14.43
C PRO A 179 11.39 12.74 -13.48
N PRO A 180 12.73 12.92 -13.37
CA PRO A 180 13.55 12.20 -12.40
C PRO A 180 13.09 12.34 -10.94
N SER A 181 12.49 13.48 -10.57
CA SER A 181 11.98 13.72 -9.21
C SER A 181 10.90 12.74 -8.78
N VAL A 182 10.13 12.18 -9.72
CA VAL A 182 9.13 11.14 -9.44
C VAL A 182 9.82 9.90 -8.85
N PHE A 183 10.85 9.41 -9.54
CA PHE A 183 11.59 8.21 -9.13
C PHE A 183 12.46 8.45 -7.89
N ALA A 184 12.95 9.67 -7.68
CA ALA A 184 13.63 10.04 -6.44
C ALA A 184 12.68 10.12 -5.23
N MET A 185 11.39 10.38 -5.47
CA MET A 185 10.37 10.49 -4.43
C MET A 185 9.84 9.12 -3.97
N LEU A 186 9.71 8.15 -4.89
CA LEU A 186 9.14 6.83 -4.59
C LEU A 186 9.85 6.11 -3.42
N PRO A 187 11.18 5.93 -3.39
CA PRO A 187 11.86 5.30 -2.25
C PRO A 187 11.61 6.06 -0.94
N ARG A 188 11.67 7.40 -0.98
CA ARG A 188 11.45 8.26 0.21
C ARG A 188 10.07 8.09 0.82
N LEU A 189 9.07 7.72 0.02
CA LEU A 189 7.72 7.44 0.48
C LEU A 189 7.57 5.98 0.95
N LEU A 190 7.99 5.02 0.13
CA LEU A 190 7.75 3.59 0.34
C LEU A 190 8.62 3.00 1.45
N GLU A 191 9.85 3.49 1.64
CA GLU A 191 10.73 3.04 2.72
C GLU A 191 10.33 3.52 4.11
N ARG A 192 9.31 4.37 4.23
CA ARG A 192 8.79 4.81 5.53
C ARG A 192 8.07 3.69 6.28
N SER A 193 7.61 2.68 5.56
CA SER A 193 7.12 1.41 6.11
C SER A 193 8.27 0.44 6.33
N GLY A 194 8.04 -0.56 7.18
CA GLY A 194 9.08 -1.47 7.65
C GLY A 194 8.95 -1.79 9.13
N ARG A 195 9.83 -2.67 9.61
CA ARG A 195 10.05 -2.85 11.04
C ARG A 195 10.99 -1.79 11.60
N THR A 196 10.73 -1.44 12.84
CA THR A 196 11.56 -0.58 13.67
C THR A 196 11.67 -1.22 15.06
N PRO A 197 12.63 -0.80 15.90
CA PRO A 197 12.71 -1.28 17.28
C PRO A 197 11.43 -1.00 18.09
N ALA A 198 10.65 0.01 17.70
CA ALA A 198 9.43 0.43 18.39
C ALA A 198 8.16 -0.27 17.88
N GLY A 199 8.23 -1.06 16.80
CA GLY A 199 7.07 -1.70 16.21
C GLY A 199 7.20 -1.89 14.69
N SER A 200 6.13 -2.31 14.04
CA SER A 200 6.11 -2.58 12.61
C SER A 200 5.06 -1.75 11.88
N ILE A 201 5.37 -1.37 10.64
CA ILE A 201 4.46 -0.74 9.70
C ILE A 201 4.42 -1.63 8.45
N THR A 202 3.44 -2.51 8.34
CA THR A 202 3.22 -3.29 7.10
C THR A 202 2.56 -2.39 6.06
N GLY A 203 3.12 -2.32 4.86
CA GLY A 203 2.67 -1.43 3.78
C GLY A 203 1.97 -2.18 2.65
N PHE A 204 0.73 -1.82 2.31
CA PHE A 204 0.09 -2.21 1.05
C PHE A 204 -0.07 -0.98 0.16
N TYR A 205 0.57 -0.99 -1.00
CA TYR A 205 0.66 0.16 -1.92
C TYR A 205 -0.01 -0.15 -3.24
N THR A 206 -1.16 0.47 -3.52
CA THR A 206 -1.82 0.22 -4.82
C THR A 206 -1.13 0.94 -5.97
N VAL A 207 -0.99 0.19 -7.06
CA VAL A 207 -0.46 0.65 -8.33
C VAL A 207 -1.50 0.36 -9.41
N LEU A 208 -2.07 1.41 -9.99
CA LEU A 208 -2.80 1.32 -11.25
C LEU A 208 -1.79 1.04 -12.36
N ILE A 209 -2.03 -0.03 -13.10
CA ILE A 209 -1.36 -0.36 -14.36
C ILE A 209 -2.42 -0.18 -15.46
N GLU A 210 -2.10 0.58 -16.50
CA GLU A 210 -3.02 0.80 -17.62
C GLU A 210 -2.89 -0.35 -18.63
N GLY A 211 -3.95 -1.15 -18.78
CA GLY A 211 -3.95 -2.33 -19.66
C GLY A 211 -3.03 -3.45 -19.15
N ASP A 212 -2.68 -4.36 -20.05
CA ASP A 212 -1.66 -5.41 -19.82
C ASP A 212 -0.25 -4.88 -20.14
N ASP A 213 -0.03 -3.57 -20.08
CA ASP A 213 1.31 -3.00 -20.27
C ASP A 213 2.16 -3.28 -19.04
N GLU A 214 2.83 -4.43 -19.07
CA GLU A 214 3.80 -4.86 -18.06
C GLU A 214 4.96 -3.88 -17.91
N ASN A 215 5.12 -2.93 -18.84
CA ASN A 215 6.23 -2.02 -18.83
C ASN A 215 5.98 -0.75 -18.03
N ASP A 216 4.85 -0.42 -17.39
CA ASP A 216 4.70 0.88 -16.69
C ASP A 216 5.94 1.24 -15.80
N PRO A 217 6.63 2.38 -16.04
CA PRO A 217 7.90 2.69 -15.37
C PRO A 217 7.74 2.95 -13.86
N VAL A 218 6.58 3.42 -13.43
CA VAL A 218 6.24 3.58 -12.00
C VAL A 218 6.01 2.19 -11.40
N ALA A 219 5.26 1.32 -12.07
CA ALA A 219 5.05 -0.05 -11.60
C ALA A 219 6.36 -0.82 -11.48
N GLU A 220 7.25 -0.72 -12.46
CA GLU A 220 8.59 -1.32 -12.45
C GLU A 220 9.42 -0.80 -11.27
N SER A 221 9.48 0.52 -11.08
CA SER A 221 10.20 1.14 -9.97
C SER A 221 9.65 0.71 -8.61
N VAL A 222 8.33 0.64 -8.49
CA VAL A 222 7.67 0.17 -7.26
C VAL A 222 7.98 -1.31 -7.01
N ARG A 223 7.92 -2.20 -8.01
CA ARG A 223 8.30 -3.61 -7.87
C ARG A 223 9.76 -3.78 -7.45
N ALA A 224 10.65 -2.89 -7.88
CA ALA A 224 12.06 -2.90 -7.49
C ALA A 224 12.27 -2.49 -6.02
N ILE A 225 11.49 -1.52 -5.53
CA ILE A 225 11.62 -0.99 -4.16
C ILE A 225 10.94 -1.89 -3.10
N LEU A 226 9.80 -2.50 -3.45
CA LEU A 226 8.96 -3.26 -2.52
C LEU A 226 9.46 -4.70 -2.30
N ASP A 227 9.01 -5.30 -1.20
CA ASP A 227 9.38 -6.66 -0.76
C ASP A 227 8.49 -7.74 -1.41
N GLY A 228 7.68 -7.36 -2.39
CA GLY A 228 6.73 -8.24 -3.09
C GLY A 228 5.59 -7.45 -3.73
N HIS A 229 4.70 -8.17 -4.40
CA HIS A 229 3.52 -7.61 -5.00
C HIS A 229 2.39 -8.62 -5.20
N LEU A 230 1.17 -8.11 -5.25
CA LEU A 230 -0.07 -8.81 -5.58
C LEU A 230 -0.57 -8.27 -6.91
N VAL A 231 -0.85 -9.15 -7.87
CA VAL A 231 -1.43 -8.80 -9.17
C VAL A 231 -2.92 -9.12 -9.15
N LEU A 232 -3.77 -8.14 -9.45
CA LEU A 232 -5.20 -8.38 -9.66
C LEU A 232 -5.47 -8.58 -11.15
N SER A 233 -5.98 -9.76 -11.49
CA SER A 233 -6.22 -10.19 -12.87
C SER A 233 -7.62 -9.84 -13.35
N ARG A 234 -7.68 -9.31 -14.58
CA ARG A 234 -8.95 -9.06 -15.28
C ARG A 234 -9.69 -10.36 -15.59
N GLU A 235 -8.95 -11.39 -16.02
CA GLU A 235 -9.52 -12.71 -16.34
C GLU A 235 -10.22 -13.33 -15.13
N LEU A 236 -9.62 -13.23 -13.94
CA LEU A 236 -10.26 -13.68 -12.69
C LEU A 236 -11.50 -12.85 -12.35
N ALA A 237 -11.43 -11.53 -12.48
CA ALA A 237 -12.56 -10.64 -12.22
C ALA A 237 -13.75 -10.91 -13.16
N GLU A 238 -13.50 -11.14 -14.45
CA GLU A 238 -14.52 -11.47 -15.46
C GLU A 238 -15.21 -12.82 -15.19
N ARG A 239 -14.52 -13.74 -14.51
CA ARG A 239 -15.07 -15.00 -14.02
C ARG A 239 -15.76 -14.87 -12.66
N ALA A 240 -15.95 -13.65 -12.16
CA ALA A 240 -16.48 -13.36 -10.83
C ALA A 240 -15.70 -14.01 -9.68
N HIS A 241 -14.39 -14.23 -9.86
CA HIS A 241 -13.51 -14.75 -8.82
C HIS A 241 -12.96 -13.60 -7.96
N TRP A 242 -13.34 -13.57 -6.68
CA TRP A 242 -12.97 -12.49 -5.75
C TRP A 242 -12.32 -13.03 -4.45
N PRO A 243 -11.24 -12.38 -3.96
CA PRO A 243 -10.48 -11.32 -4.62
C PRO A 243 -9.77 -11.84 -5.87
N ALA A 244 -9.66 -11.00 -6.90
CA ALA A 244 -9.15 -11.37 -8.22
C ALA A 244 -7.60 -11.48 -8.26
N ILE A 245 -6.98 -12.05 -7.21
CA ILE A 245 -5.53 -12.16 -7.07
C ILE A 245 -5.03 -13.31 -7.96
N ASP A 246 -4.20 -12.98 -8.93
CA ASP A 246 -3.42 -13.96 -9.67
C ASP A 246 -2.22 -14.35 -8.81
N VAL A 247 -2.31 -15.53 -8.20
CA VAL A 247 -1.29 -16.04 -7.28
C VAL A 247 0.03 -16.31 -7.99
N LEU A 248 0.00 -16.72 -9.26
CA LEU A 248 1.21 -17.06 -10.01
C LEU A 248 1.95 -15.81 -10.48
N ALA A 249 1.22 -14.75 -10.81
CA ALA A 249 1.79 -13.44 -11.14
C ALA A 249 2.18 -12.62 -9.89
N SER A 250 1.84 -13.10 -8.69
CA SER A 250 2.12 -12.43 -7.41
C SER A 250 3.31 -13.05 -6.69
N ILE A 251 3.94 -12.28 -5.79
CA ILE A 251 5.06 -12.77 -4.97
C ILE A 251 5.12 -12.05 -3.62
N SER A 252 5.42 -12.81 -2.57
CA SER A 252 5.87 -12.28 -1.27
C SER A 252 7.28 -12.78 -1.00
N ARG A 253 8.29 -11.89 -1.04
CA ARG A 253 9.69 -12.31 -0.86
C ARG A 253 10.00 -12.78 0.56
N SER A 254 9.25 -12.32 1.56
CA SER A 254 9.42 -12.77 2.95
C SER A 254 8.74 -14.10 3.26
N MET A 255 7.89 -14.62 2.38
CA MET A 255 7.12 -15.85 2.66
C MET A 255 8.02 -17.04 2.95
N THR A 256 9.11 -17.21 2.19
CA THR A 256 9.99 -18.38 2.28
C THR A 256 10.71 -18.44 3.63
N ASP A 257 11.01 -17.28 4.22
CA ASP A 257 11.69 -17.17 5.52
C ASP A 257 10.70 -17.28 6.69
N LEU A 258 9.41 -17.04 6.46
CA LEU A 258 8.37 -16.96 7.49
C LEU A 258 7.52 -18.22 7.62
N THR A 259 7.57 -19.13 6.65
CA THR A 259 6.68 -20.29 6.56
C THR A 259 7.46 -21.59 6.58
N ASP A 260 6.89 -22.62 7.18
CA ASP A 260 7.49 -23.95 7.23
C ASP A 260 7.33 -24.73 5.91
N ASP A 261 8.04 -25.85 5.77
CA ASP A 261 7.96 -26.70 4.59
C ASP A 261 6.54 -27.20 4.29
N SER A 262 5.69 -27.36 5.32
CA SER A 262 4.32 -27.83 5.14
C SER A 262 3.45 -26.76 4.46
N GLN A 263 3.61 -25.51 4.89
CA GLN A 263 2.94 -24.34 4.33
C GLN A 263 3.43 -24.04 2.91
N GLN A 264 4.71 -24.29 2.61
CA GLN A 264 5.28 -24.06 1.29
C GLN A 264 4.89 -25.12 0.24
N ARG A 265 4.34 -26.28 0.63
CA ARG A 265 3.92 -27.34 -0.31
C ARG A 265 2.82 -26.90 -1.26
N GLY A 266 1.80 -26.20 -0.74
CA GLY A 266 0.68 -25.69 -1.55
C GLY A 266 1.14 -24.75 -2.68
N PRO A 267 1.83 -23.64 -2.35
CA PRO A 267 2.40 -22.72 -3.33
C PRO A 267 3.27 -23.42 -4.37
N ARG A 268 4.20 -24.30 -3.93
CA ARG A 268 5.10 -25.03 -4.84
C ARG A 268 4.33 -25.93 -5.83
N ARG A 269 3.27 -26.62 -5.38
CA ARG A 269 2.44 -27.45 -6.27
C ARG A 269 1.71 -26.64 -7.32
N ILE A 270 1.22 -25.45 -6.95
CA ILE A 270 0.51 -24.56 -7.88
C ILE A 270 1.50 -23.95 -8.88
N ALA A 271 2.69 -23.55 -8.42
CA ALA A 271 3.72 -22.93 -9.27
C ALA A 271 4.42 -23.90 -10.24
N CYS A 272 4.69 -25.15 -9.82
CA CYS A 272 5.41 -26.10 -10.66
C CYS A 272 4.53 -26.82 -11.70
N GLY A 273 3.20 -26.66 -11.64
CA GLY A 273 2.28 -27.54 -12.35
C GLY A 273 2.38 -28.96 -11.83
N SER A 274 1.25 -29.62 -11.56
CA SER A 274 1.26 -31.01 -11.12
C SER A 274 1.69 -31.93 -12.26
N PHE A 275 3.01 -32.15 -12.45
CA PHE A 275 3.47 -33.40 -13.04
C PHE A 275 3.41 -34.46 -11.95
N GLY A 276 2.22 -35.04 -11.77
CA GLY A 276 2.13 -36.36 -11.17
C GLY A 276 2.95 -37.31 -12.04
N SER A 277 3.99 -37.90 -11.47
CA SER A 277 4.51 -39.15 -12.02
C SER A 277 3.46 -40.24 -11.76
N PRO A 278 3.18 -41.11 -12.74
CA PRO A 278 2.11 -42.12 -12.66
C PRO A 278 2.31 -43.12 -11.52
#